data_AF-A0A542B9Y6-F1
#
_entry.id   AF-A0A542B9Y6-F1
#
_cell.length_a   1.000
_cell.length_b   1.000
_cell.length_c   1.000
_cell.angle_alpha   90.00
_cell.angle_beta   90.00
_cell.angle_gamma   90.00
#
_symmetry.space_group_name_H-M   'P 1'
#
loop_
_entity.id
_entity.type
_entity.pdbx_description
1 polymer ?
#
loop_
_entity_poly.entity_id
_entity_poly.type
_entity_poly.pdbx_seq_one_letter_code
_entity_poly.pdbx_strand_id
1 'polypeptide(L)'
;MATHAPPPIAPVEIIHSVDVIPADDQGNHGESYNYLDYLFVGDGLTARARSYLDTIETVVLHGPARAPNGVERVVGTAFEEGVLAYLKLRYRRIERLNPAIRTGRPYDIVWQEGDGAA
;
A
#
# COMPACT_ATOMS: atom_id res chain seq x y z
N MET A 1 -15.14 -7.95 26.07
CA MET A 1 -14.63 -6.58 25.90
C MET A 1 -14.81 -6.22 24.44
N ALA A 2 -15.54 -5.14 24.12
CA ALA A 2 -15.65 -4.69 22.73
C ALA A 2 -14.28 -4.12 22.34
N THR A 3 -13.54 -4.82 21.48
CA THR A 3 -12.32 -4.32 20.85
C THR A 3 -12.73 -3.21 19.90
N HIS A 4 -12.63 -1.96 20.34
CA HIS A 4 -12.73 -0.84 19.42
C HIS A 4 -11.48 -0.88 18.53
N ALA A 5 -11.69 -0.94 17.21
CA ALA A 5 -10.59 -0.82 16.25
C ALA A 5 -9.80 0.47 16.53
N PRO A 6 -8.47 0.45 16.42
CA PRO A 6 -7.66 1.64 16.68
C PRO A 6 -8.03 2.78 15.71
N PRO A 7 -7.90 4.04 16.14
CA PRO A 7 -8.17 5.17 15.27
C PRO A 7 -7.21 5.18 14.07
N PRO A 8 -7.62 5.76 12.93
CA PRO A 8 -6.77 5.86 11.76
C PRO A 8 -5.53 6.70 12.06
N ILE A 9 -4.36 6.22 11.64
CA ILE A 9 -3.10 6.98 11.70
C ILE A 9 -2.98 7.79 10.42
N ALA A 10 -2.76 9.10 10.55
CA ALA A 10 -2.53 9.95 9.38
C ALA A 10 -1.11 9.75 8.81
N PRO A 11 -0.94 9.83 7.48
CA PRO A 11 0.39 9.85 6.88
C PRO A 11 1.14 11.12 7.31
N VAL A 12 2.44 11.00 7.51
CA VAL A 12 3.33 12.14 7.78
C VAL A 12 3.71 12.88 6.49
N GLU A 13 3.56 12.22 5.33
CA GLU A 13 3.83 12.78 4.01
C GLU A 13 2.94 12.13 2.95
N ILE A 14 2.52 12.92 1.96
CA ILE A 14 1.81 12.45 0.76
C ILE A 14 2.49 13.09 -0.45
N ILE A 15 3.05 12.27 -1.34
CA ILE A 15 3.74 12.73 -2.55
C ILE A 15 2.93 12.30 -3.77
N HIS A 16 2.75 13.23 -4.72
CA HIS A 16 2.37 12.88 -6.09
C HIS A 16 3.63 12.77 -6.94
N SER A 17 3.81 11.63 -7.63
CA SER A 17 5.00 11.35 -8.43
C SER A 17 4.62 10.59 -9.71
N VAL A 18 5.57 10.45 -10.62
CA VAL A 18 5.41 9.77 -11.91
C VAL A 18 6.51 8.72 -12.06
N ASP A 19 6.12 7.46 -12.26
CA ASP A 19 7.05 6.39 -12.64
C ASP A 19 7.10 6.36 -14.16
N VAL A 20 8.31 6.53 -14.71
CA VAL A 20 8.56 6.57 -16.15
C VAL A 20 9.30 5.31 -16.58
N ILE A 21 8.69 4.56 -17.49
CA ILE A 21 9.35 3.45 -18.19
C ILE A 21 9.79 4.01 -19.55
N PRO A 22 11.10 4.13 -19.82
CA PRO A 22 11.58 4.70 -21.07
C PRO A 22 11.24 3.75 -22.24
N ALA A 23 11.08 4.34 -23.43
CA ALA A 23 11.05 3.57 -24.66
C ALA A 23 12.36 2.79 -24.84
N ASP A 24 12.29 1.62 -25.45
CA ASP A 24 13.48 0.82 -25.78
C ASP A 24 13.78 0.82 -27.29
N ASP A 25 14.97 0.35 -27.64
CA ASP A 25 15.43 0.24 -29.03
C ASP A 25 14.68 -0.85 -29.83
N GLN A 26 13.78 -1.59 -29.17
CA GLN A 26 12.95 -2.64 -29.78
C GLN A 26 11.60 -2.10 -30.26
N GLY A 27 11.36 -0.79 -30.08
CA GLY A 27 10.17 -0.10 -30.54
C GLY A 27 9.01 -0.11 -29.53
N ASN A 28 9.26 -0.52 -28.28
CA ASN A 28 8.26 -0.37 -27.23
C ASN A 28 8.13 1.10 -26.85
N HIS A 29 6.89 1.60 -26.81
CA HIS A 29 6.61 2.97 -26.41
C HIS A 29 6.92 3.18 -24.94
N GLY A 30 7.45 4.37 -24.60
CA GLY A 30 7.64 4.76 -23.21
C GLY A 30 6.30 4.97 -22.52
N GLU A 31 6.26 4.62 -21.24
CA GLU A 31 5.05 4.68 -20.40
C GLU A 31 5.29 5.60 -19.20
N SER A 32 4.22 6.22 -18.71
CA SER A 32 4.29 7.13 -17.56
C SER A 32 3.06 6.94 -16.68
N TYR A 33 3.31 6.61 -15.41
CA TYR A 33 2.28 6.25 -14.45
C TYR A 33 2.28 7.24 -13.28
N ASN A 34 1.19 7.97 -13.13
CA ASN A 34 1.02 8.90 -12.00
C ASN A 34 0.57 8.13 -10.76
N TYR A 35 1.15 8.42 -9.61
CA TYR A 35 0.76 7.80 -8.35
C TYR A 35 0.83 8.75 -7.16
N LEU A 36 0.03 8.44 -6.16
CA LEU A 36 0.15 8.97 -4.81
C LEU A 36 0.91 7.98 -3.94
N ASP A 37 1.87 8.48 -3.18
CA ASP A 37 2.66 7.72 -2.21
C ASP A 37 2.50 8.33 -0.82
N TYR A 38 2.05 7.51 0.11
CA TYR A 38 1.75 7.88 1.49
C TYR A 38 2.81 7.31 2.40
N LEU A 39 3.46 8.15 3.21
CA LEU A 39 4.40 7.70 4.24
C LEU A 39 3.74 7.74 5.62
N PHE A 40 3.81 6.63 6.34
CA PHE A 40 3.37 6.53 7.74
C PHE A 40 4.59 6.20 8.61
N VAL A 41 4.72 6.90 9.74
CA VAL A 41 5.80 6.68 10.72
C VAL A 41 5.21 6.72 12.12
N GLY A 42 5.55 5.75 12.95
CA GLY A 42 5.08 5.67 14.34
C GLY A 42 5.65 4.45 15.05
N ASP A 43 5.88 4.54 16.37
CA ASP A 43 6.36 3.43 17.21
C ASP A 43 7.62 2.71 16.69
N GLY A 44 8.52 3.45 16.02
CA GLY A 44 9.72 2.89 15.39
C GLY A 44 9.44 2.03 14.16
N LEU A 45 8.23 2.11 13.61
CA LEU A 45 7.79 1.45 12.38
C LEU A 45 7.56 2.47 11.27
N THR A 46 7.74 2.00 10.04
CA THR A 46 7.44 2.74 8.82
C THR A 46 6.59 1.89 7.89
N ALA A 47 5.59 2.49 7.27
CA ALA A 47 4.84 1.90 6.17
C ALA A 47 4.70 2.90 5.02
N ARG A 48 4.70 2.41 3.79
CA ARG A 48 4.35 3.19 2.59
C ARG A 48 3.12 2.62 1.93
N ALA A 49 2.25 3.46 1.40
CA ALA A 49 1.13 3.00 0.59
C ALA A 49 1.16 3.72 -0.75
N ARG A 50 1.05 3.00 -1.87
CA ARG A 50 1.07 3.58 -3.21
C ARG A 50 -0.22 3.28 -3.95
N SER A 51 -0.83 4.30 -4.54
CA SER A 51 -1.99 4.15 -5.43
C SER A 51 -1.70 4.84 -6.76
N TYR A 52 -1.80 4.08 -7.86
CA TYR A 52 -1.72 4.65 -9.20
C TYR A 52 -3.06 5.27 -9.59
N LEU A 53 -3.01 6.45 -10.22
CA LEU A 53 -4.20 7.25 -10.52
C LEU A 53 -5.09 6.63 -11.61
N ASP A 54 -4.56 5.71 -12.41
CA ASP A 54 -5.31 4.89 -13.36
C ASP A 54 -6.08 3.74 -12.69
N THR A 55 -5.69 3.35 -11.47
CA THR A 55 -6.36 2.34 -10.63
C THR A 55 -6.72 2.91 -9.25
N ILE A 56 -7.35 4.08 -9.23
CA ILE A 56 -7.53 4.91 -8.02
C ILE A 56 -8.32 4.26 -6.88
N GLU A 57 -9.03 3.15 -7.13
CA GLU A 57 -9.75 2.39 -6.10
C GLU A 57 -8.85 1.44 -5.29
N THR A 58 -7.61 1.18 -5.76
CA THR A 58 -6.68 0.22 -5.16
C THR A 58 -5.44 0.92 -4.62
N VAL A 59 -4.95 0.44 -3.48
CA VAL A 59 -3.67 0.86 -2.90
C VAL A 59 -2.82 -0.35 -2.53
N VAL A 60 -1.52 -0.28 -2.82
CA VAL A 60 -0.52 -1.28 -2.44
C VAL A 60 0.18 -0.80 -1.18
N LEU A 61 0.14 -1.62 -0.12
CA LEU A 61 0.78 -1.34 1.17
C LEU A 61 2.14 -2.05 1.27
N HIS A 62 3.18 -1.30 1.60
CA HIS A 62 4.53 -1.75 1.87
C HIS A 62 4.85 -1.59 3.36
N GLY A 63 5.40 -2.63 3.99
CA GLY A 63 5.57 -2.69 5.44
C GLY A 63 4.29 -3.10 6.19
N PRO A 64 4.17 -2.80 7.49
CA PRO A 64 5.13 -2.05 8.31
C PRO A 64 6.47 -2.75 8.47
N ALA A 65 7.56 -1.99 8.59
CA ALA A 65 8.90 -2.52 8.88
C ALA A 65 9.66 -1.58 9.83
N ARG A 66 10.63 -2.13 10.57
CA ARG A 66 11.52 -1.34 11.47
C ARG A 66 12.59 -0.53 10.72
N ALA A 67 12.88 -0.89 9.48
CA ALA A 67 13.87 -0.23 8.64
C ALA A 67 13.24 0.21 7.31
N PRO A 68 13.67 1.34 6.71
CA PRO A 68 13.11 1.87 5.46
C PRO A 68 13.21 0.91 4.27
N ASN A 69 14.18 0.00 4.31
CA ASN A 69 14.42 -1.01 3.27
C ASN A 69 13.52 -2.25 3.39
N GLY A 70 12.64 -2.33 4.39
CA GLY A 70 11.48 -3.21 4.37
C GLY A 70 11.76 -4.72 4.42
N VAL A 71 12.96 -5.14 4.84
CA VAL A 71 13.39 -6.56 4.73
C VAL A 71 12.55 -7.51 5.60
N GLU A 72 12.07 -7.04 6.75
CA GLU A 72 11.22 -7.84 7.64
C GLU A 72 9.94 -7.07 8.00
N ARG A 73 8.80 -7.66 7.64
CA ARG A 73 7.47 -7.10 7.92
C ARG A 73 7.09 -7.38 9.37
N VAL A 74 6.57 -6.36 10.04
CA VAL A 74 5.96 -6.49 11.36
C VAL A 74 4.44 -6.53 11.21
N VAL A 75 3.82 -7.60 11.72
CA VAL A 75 2.37 -7.86 11.58
C VAL A 75 1.63 -7.81 12.92
N GLY A 76 0.33 -7.54 12.89
CA GLY A 76 -0.53 -7.56 14.08
C GLY A 76 -0.26 -6.44 15.07
N THR A 77 0.28 -5.33 14.59
CA THR A 77 0.57 -4.16 15.43
C THR A 77 -0.56 -3.15 15.37
N ALA A 78 -0.78 -2.40 16.45
CA ALA A 78 -1.72 -1.27 16.45
C ALA A 78 -1.36 -0.23 15.37
N PHE A 79 -0.07 -0.08 15.05
CA PHE A 79 0.39 0.73 13.93
C PHE A 79 -0.13 0.21 12.58
N GLU A 80 0.02 -1.08 12.29
CA GLU A 80 -0.53 -1.69 11.08
C GLU A 80 -2.04 -1.50 10.99
N GLU A 81 -2.76 -1.76 12.08
CA GLU A 81 -4.22 -1.62 12.14
C GLU A 81 -4.66 -0.17 11.91
N GLY A 82 -3.96 0.80 12.49
CA GLY A 82 -4.23 2.23 12.30
C GLY A 82 -3.94 2.72 10.87
N VAL A 83 -2.88 2.21 10.23
CA VAL A 83 -2.61 2.47 8.81
C VAL A 83 -3.72 1.87 7.94
N LEU A 84 -4.11 0.62 8.19
CA LEU A 84 -5.21 -0.02 7.46
C LEU A 84 -6.52 0.73 7.64
N ALA A 85 -6.84 1.19 8.85
CA ALA A 85 -8.01 2.01 9.12
C ALA A 85 -8.00 3.31 8.29
N TYR A 86 -6.86 3.99 8.17
CA TYR A 86 -6.73 5.17 7.32
C TYR A 86 -6.99 4.88 5.84
N LEU A 87 -6.43 3.77 5.33
CA LEU A 87 -6.54 3.39 3.92
C LEU A 87 -7.95 2.91 3.55
N LYS A 88 -8.64 2.16 4.43
CA LYS A 88 -10.02 1.68 4.23
C LYS A 88 -11.05 2.80 4.06
N LEU A 89 -10.76 3.99 4.59
CA LEU A 89 -11.61 5.17 4.41
C LEU A 89 -11.50 5.78 3.00
N ARG A 90 -10.52 5.36 2.20
CA ARG A 90 -10.14 6.02 0.93
C ARG A 90 -10.11 5.10 -0.27
N TYR A 91 -9.79 3.82 -0.05
CA TYR A 91 -9.64 2.82 -1.09
C TYR A 91 -10.66 1.72 -0.91
N ARG A 92 -11.07 1.09 -2.01
CA ARG A 92 -11.95 -0.09 -2.00
C ARG A 92 -11.18 -1.39 -1.92
N ARG A 93 -9.87 -1.35 -2.18
CA ARG A 93 -9.01 -2.53 -2.17
C ARG A 93 -7.62 -2.19 -1.67
N ILE A 94 -7.13 -2.97 -0.72
CA ILE A 94 -5.78 -2.86 -0.17
C ILE A 94 -5.03 -4.15 -0.52
N GLU A 95 -3.89 -4.01 -1.17
CA GLU A 95 -3.05 -5.12 -1.60
C GLU A 95 -1.67 -5.07 -0.95
N ARG A 96 -0.97 -6.19 -0.99
CA ARG A 96 0.43 -6.32 -0.59
C ARG A 96 1.21 -7.12 -1.60
N LEU A 97 2.44 -6.70 -1.87
CA LEU A 97 3.35 -7.49 -2.69
C LEU A 97 3.62 -8.85 -2.01
N ASN A 98 3.37 -9.93 -2.74
CA ASN A 98 3.72 -11.29 -2.36
C ASN A 98 4.96 -11.73 -3.16
N PRO A 99 6.16 -11.69 -2.57
CA PRO A 99 7.39 -12.03 -3.28
C PRO A 99 7.50 -13.53 -3.61
N ALA A 100 6.64 -14.39 -3.07
CA ALA A 100 6.62 -15.81 -3.43
C ALA A 100 6.02 -16.06 -4.82
N ILE A 101 5.17 -15.14 -5.32
CA ILE A 101 4.55 -15.23 -6.63
C ILE A 101 5.53 -14.68 -7.67
N ARG A 102 6.13 -15.58 -8.47
CA ARG A 102 7.10 -15.20 -9.52
C ARG A 102 6.47 -14.92 -10.89
N THR A 103 5.24 -15.38 -11.10
CA THR A 103 4.51 -15.26 -12.37
C THR A 103 3.05 -14.91 -12.10
N GLY A 104 2.46 -14.02 -12.89
CA GLY A 104 1.09 -13.53 -12.69
C GLY A 104 1.05 -12.29 -11.78
N ARG A 105 -0.09 -12.04 -11.12
CA ARG A 105 -0.28 -10.88 -10.24
C ARG A 105 0.39 -11.14 -8.88
N PRO A 106 1.50 -10.45 -8.54
CA PRO A 106 2.28 -10.77 -7.35
C PRO A 106 1.72 -10.09 -6.10
N TYR A 107 0.39 -10.07 -5.94
CA TYR A 107 -0.27 -9.29 -4.88
C TYR A 107 -1.30 -10.12 -4.13
N ASP A 108 -1.19 -10.12 -2.80
CA ASP A 108 -2.21 -10.63 -1.89
C ASP A 108 -3.23 -9.53 -1.56
N ILE A 109 -4.51 -9.89 -1.51
CA ILE A 109 -5.57 -8.99 -1.02
C ILE A 109 -5.49 -8.96 0.50
N VAL A 110 -5.27 -7.77 1.06
CA VAL A 110 -5.30 -7.55 2.51
C VAL A 110 -6.71 -7.22 2.98
N TRP A 111 -7.46 -6.49 2.16
CA TRP A 111 -8.83 -6.11 2.42
C TRP A 111 -9.51 -5.64 1.14
N GLN A 112 -10.81 -5.91 1.01
CA GLN A 112 -11.66 -5.37 -0.03
C GLN A 112 -13.02 -4.93 0.53
N GLU A 113 -13.53 -3.80 0.05
CA GLU A 113 -14.89 -3.33 0.34
C GLU A 113 -15.89 -4.40 -0.13
N GLY A 114 -16.74 -4.88 0.78
CA GLY A 114 -17.70 -5.94 0.51
C GLY A 114 -17.38 -7.31 1.14
N ASP A 115 -16.18 -7.53 1.69
CA ASP A 115 -15.82 -8.77 2.43
C ASP A 115 -16.58 -8.95 3.78
N GLY A 116 -17.65 -8.18 4.01
CA GLY A 116 -18.46 -8.16 5.24
C GLY A 116 -19.97 -8.27 5.02
N ALA A 117 -20.40 -8.83 3.88
CA ALA A 117 -21.81 -9.15 3.64
C ALA A 117 -21.98 -10.66 3.40
N ALA A 118 -22.08 -11.41 4.50
CA ALA A 118 -22.82 -12.67 4.62
C ALA A 118 -23.24 -12.85 6.08
#